data_AF-A0A2S5J287-F1
#
_entry.id   AF-A0A2S5J287-F1
#
_cell.length_a   1.000
_cell.length_b   1.000
_cell.length_c   1.000
_cell.angle_alpha   90.00
_cell.angle_beta   90.00
_cell.angle_gamma   90.00
#
_symmetry.space_group_name_H-M   'P 1'
#
loop_
_entity.id
_entity.type
_entity.pdbx_description
1 polymer ?
#
loop_
_entity_poly.entity_id
_entity_poly.type
_entity_poly.pdbx_seq_one_letter_code
_entity_poly.pdbx_strand_id
1 'polypeptide(L)'
;MPGTDAVILAPGRVSTMMTIRDVLGPDYRKPSMNLGWAGRGESAADLAPRIAATTARIAAQYPADSMHWFKGPSDFGQDFIRIPADPGALVEMIDASFDRSSGYPNRTLLSLFLYDDSPEQSQAELSIGVGSGSTNNISLRLTDDFPLGSPAGAARLFVDLVRIWQPDLAVFQTMSAIKATMGKGHVNHAGYLAWVSATAYGPEPETDREIVLPHGEGWVYVAREWTDQGVVALFEDLVRGGAHRVNARPDVQNPPHVPEGYPAGLEDLDRLVSWGEPGSSPPD
;
A
#
# COMPACT_ATOMS: atom_id res chain seq x y z
N MET A 1 -42.03 45.60 14.72
CA MET A 1 -40.77 44.99 14.26
C MET A 1 -40.44 43.80 15.15
N PRO A 2 -40.69 42.57 14.70
CA PRO A 2 -40.14 41.37 15.31
C PRO A 2 -38.87 40.93 14.55
N GLY A 3 -37.87 40.50 15.30
CA GLY A 3 -36.53 40.17 14.84
C GLY A 3 -36.45 38.88 14.04
N THR A 4 -35.48 38.88 13.13
CA THR A 4 -35.03 37.75 12.32
C THR A 4 -34.26 36.77 13.21
N ASP A 5 -34.84 35.63 13.52
CA ASP A 5 -34.11 34.50 14.08
C ASP A 5 -33.25 33.87 12.96
N ALA A 6 -31.94 34.01 13.10
CA ALA A 6 -30.97 33.32 12.26
C ALA A 6 -31.02 31.83 12.60
N VAL A 7 -31.40 31.01 11.61
CA VAL A 7 -31.26 29.56 11.66
C VAL A 7 -29.77 29.24 11.65
N ILE A 8 -29.25 28.86 12.82
CA ILE A 8 -27.92 28.27 12.94
C ILE A 8 -28.02 26.84 12.39
N LEU A 9 -27.51 26.63 11.18
CA LEU A 9 -27.30 25.29 10.63
C LEU A 9 -26.31 24.56 11.52
N ALA A 10 -26.73 23.42 12.08
CA ALA A 10 -25.88 22.56 12.88
C ALA A 10 -24.61 22.16 12.08
N PRO A 11 -23.44 22.08 12.74
CA PRO A 11 -22.22 21.63 12.08
C PRO A 11 -22.45 20.21 11.54
N GLY A 12 -22.12 20.02 10.26
CA GLY A 12 -22.24 18.74 9.58
C GLY A 12 -21.57 17.64 10.41
N ARG A 13 -22.19 16.46 10.42
CA ARG A 13 -21.56 15.24 10.93
C ARG A 13 -20.17 15.15 10.32
N VAL A 14 -19.14 15.15 11.15
CA VAL A 14 -17.83 14.63 10.77
C VAL A 14 -18.11 13.21 10.29
N SER A 15 -17.97 12.94 9.00
CA SER A 15 -18.00 11.56 8.50
C SER A 15 -16.95 10.81 9.30
N THR A 16 -17.39 9.85 10.12
CA THR A 16 -16.51 8.97 10.87
C THR A 16 -15.48 8.42 9.89
N MET A 17 -14.18 8.63 10.14
CA MET A 17 -13.13 8.04 9.30
C MET A 17 -13.31 6.53 9.31
N MET A 18 -13.60 5.96 8.14
CA MET A 18 -13.67 4.52 7.97
C MET A 18 -12.27 3.93 8.03
N THR A 19 -12.13 2.87 8.82
CA THR A 19 -10.89 2.15 9.08
C THR A 19 -10.71 0.98 8.11
N ILE A 20 -9.56 0.28 8.14
CA ILE A 20 -9.41 -0.99 7.42
C ILE A 20 -10.53 -1.96 7.82
N ARG A 21 -10.92 -1.99 9.10
CA ARG A 21 -11.99 -2.88 9.57
C ARG A 21 -13.32 -2.64 8.89
N ASP A 22 -13.66 -1.37 8.71
CA ASP A 22 -14.89 -0.99 8.04
C ASP A 22 -14.82 -1.33 6.55
N VAL A 23 -13.63 -1.20 5.96
CA VAL A 23 -13.42 -1.38 4.52
C VAL A 23 -13.38 -2.85 4.07
N LEU A 24 -12.62 -3.69 4.77
CA LEU A 24 -12.38 -5.09 4.39
C LEU A 24 -13.30 -6.09 5.12
N GLY A 25 -14.21 -5.62 5.97
CA GLY A 25 -15.15 -6.45 6.73
C GLY A 25 -14.55 -7.13 7.96
N PRO A 26 -15.19 -8.13 8.57
CA PRO A 26 -14.73 -8.74 9.83
C PRO A 26 -13.65 -9.81 9.68
N ASP A 27 -13.49 -10.40 8.48
CA ASP A 27 -12.71 -11.64 8.30
C ASP A 27 -11.26 -11.42 7.82
N TYR A 28 -10.86 -10.17 7.52
CA TYR A 28 -9.51 -9.88 7.05
C TYR A 28 -8.47 -10.08 8.16
N ARG A 29 -7.24 -10.44 7.76
CA ARG A 29 -6.09 -10.47 8.68
C ARG A 29 -4.85 -9.87 8.06
N LYS A 30 -4.17 -8.98 8.80
CA LYS A 30 -2.86 -8.41 8.45
C LYS A 30 -2.86 -7.79 7.04
N PRO A 31 -3.62 -6.70 6.83
CA PRO A 31 -3.65 -5.97 5.56
C PRO A 31 -2.25 -5.44 5.24
N SER A 32 -1.85 -5.54 3.97
CA SER A 32 -0.55 -5.04 3.52
C SER A 32 -0.54 -4.60 2.06
N MET A 33 0.22 -3.54 1.77
CA MET A 33 0.58 -3.13 0.42
C MET A 33 2.03 -3.54 0.18
N ASN A 34 2.25 -4.39 -0.81
CA ASN A 34 3.58 -4.88 -1.17
C ASN A 34 3.93 -4.37 -2.56
N LEU A 35 5.06 -3.69 -2.70
CA LEU A 35 5.54 -3.14 -3.96
C LEU A 35 6.90 -3.77 -4.26
N GLY A 36 7.09 -4.29 -5.47
CA GLY A 36 8.29 -5.02 -5.85
C GLY A 36 8.78 -4.71 -7.26
N TRP A 37 10.09 -4.73 -7.43
CA TRP A 37 10.74 -4.49 -8.72
C TRP A 37 12.06 -5.23 -8.87
N ALA A 38 12.53 -5.30 -10.13
CA ALA A 38 13.82 -5.83 -10.51
C ALA A 38 15.01 -5.01 -9.98
N GLY A 39 16.23 -5.51 -10.17
CA GLY A 39 17.45 -4.96 -9.57
C GLY A 39 17.66 -3.48 -9.90
N ARG A 40 17.42 -2.62 -8.90
CA ARG A 40 17.72 -1.18 -8.89
C ARG A 40 18.64 -0.90 -7.70
N GLY A 41 19.89 -0.51 -7.98
CA GLY A 41 20.89 -0.20 -6.95
C GLY A 41 20.74 1.22 -6.44
N GLU A 42 19.75 1.45 -5.57
CA GLU A 42 19.47 2.79 -5.03
C GLU A 42 20.44 3.14 -3.91
N SER A 43 21.00 4.36 -3.98
CA SER A 43 21.79 4.93 -2.89
C SER A 43 20.89 5.47 -1.78
N ALA A 44 21.47 5.81 -0.63
CA ALA A 44 20.73 6.47 0.44
C ALA A 44 20.11 7.80 -0.02
N ALA A 45 20.77 8.52 -0.93
CA ALA A 45 20.27 9.76 -1.53
C ALA A 45 19.05 9.54 -2.45
N ASP A 46 18.97 8.38 -3.11
CA ASP A 46 17.80 8.01 -3.92
C ASP A 46 16.62 7.57 -3.05
N LEU A 47 16.89 6.87 -1.95
CA LEU A 47 15.88 6.34 -1.04
C LEU A 47 15.28 7.40 -0.12
N ALA A 48 16.08 8.34 0.39
CA ALA A 48 15.62 9.38 1.32
C ALA A 48 14.36 10.14 0.85
N PRO A 49 14.28 10.70 -0.37
CA PRO A 49 13.08 11.38 -0.82
C PRO A 49 11.87 10.45 -0.95
N ARG A 50 12.05 9.19 -1.36
CA ARG A 50 10.96 8.21 -1.47
C ARG A 50 10.42 7.82 -0.08
N ILE A 51 11.33 7.62 0.88
CA ILE A 51 10.98 7.33 2.27
C ILE A 51 10.23 8.52 2.88
N ALA A 52 10.76 9.74 2.74
CA ALA A 52 10.12 10.95 3.25
C ALA A 52 8.71 11.17 2.64
N ALA A 53 8.56 10.98 1.32
CA ALA A 53 7.27 11.08 0.66
C ALA A 53 6.28 10.00 1.16
N THR A 54 6.76 8.76 1.33
CA THR A 54 5.95 7.66 1.84
C THR A 54 5.48 7.92 3.27
N THR A 55 6.40 8.25 4.17
CA THR A 55 6.09 8.47 5.59
C THR A 55 5.15 9.66 5.78
N ALA A 56 5.36 10.76 5.05
CA ALA A 56 4.46 11.90 5.04
C ALA A 56 3.06 11.54 4.51
N ARG A 57 2.99 10.80 3.40
CA ARG A 57 1.71 10.41 2.79
C ARG A 57 0.86 9.52 3.69
N ILE A 58 1.51 8.61 4.42
CA ILE A 58 0.85 7.73 5.39
C ILE A 58 0.45 8.50 6.65
N ALA A 59 1.32 9.35 7.18
CA ALA A 59 1.00 10.17 8.35
C ALA A 59 -0.16 11.15 8.08
N ALA A 60 -0.31 11.63 6.84
CA ALA A 60 -1.41 12.48 6.42
C ALA A 60 -2.80 11.83 6.50
N GLN A 61 -2.90 10.53 6.77
CA GLN A 61 -4.17 9.86 7.03
C GLN A 61 -4.70 10.14 8.45
N TYR A 62 -3.85 10.69 9.32
CA TYR A 62 -4.15 11.01 10.71
C TYR A 62 -4.22 12.53 10.92
N PRO A 63 -4.80 13.00 12.05
CA PRO A 63 -4.70 14.40 12.43
C PRO A 63 -3.26 14.89 12.44
N ALA A 64 -3.03 16.14 12.04
CA ALA A 64 -1.70 16.73 11.98
C ALA A 64 -0.95 16.55 13.31
N ASP A 65 0.34 16.22 13.21
CA ASP A 65 1.27 16.03 14.33
C ASP A 65 0.91 14.93 15.35
N SER A 66 -0.13 14.13 15.10
CA SER A 66 -0.54 13.04 16.02
C SER A 66 0.27 11.76 15.88
N MET A 67 0.98 11.59 14.77
CA MET A 67 1.66 10.34 14.42
C MET A 67 3.10 10.61 14.02
N HIS A 68 4.01 9.79 14.52
CA HIS A 68 5.45 9.93 14.31
C HIS A 68 6.08 8.61 13.86
N TRP A 69 7.00 8.72 12.90
CA TRP A 69 7.74 7.58 12.38
C TRP A 69 9.04 7.37 13.13
N PHE A 70 9.32 6.12 13.44
CA PHE A 70 10.52 5.69 14.14
C PHE A 70 11.19 4.53 13.40
N LYS A 71 12.52 4.54 13.36
CA LYS A 71 13.31 3.37 13.00
C LYS A 71 13.31 2.41 14.20
N GLY A 72 13.01 1.14 13.94
CA GLY A 72 13.09 0.09 14.95
C GLY A 72 14.53 -0.16 15.43
N PRO A 73 14.71 -0.67 16.65
CA PRO A 73 16.03 -0.95 17.19
C PRO A 73 16.75 -2.02 16.36
N SER A 74 18.06 -1.84 16.14
CA SER A 74 18.88 -2.82 15.42
C SER A 74 19.32 -3.97 16.34
N ASP A 75 19.40 -3.72 17.64
CA ASP A 75 19.73 -4.69 18.68
C ASP A 75 18.72 -4.66 19.84
N PHE A 76 18.60 -5.76 20.57
CA PHE A 76 17.79 -5.82 21.79
C PHE A 76 18.27 -4.78 22.83
N GLY A 77 17.35 -3.94 23.30
CA GLY A 77 17.63 -2.92 24.32
C GLY A 77 18.02 -1.54 23.78
N GLN A 78 18.04 -1.33 22.46
CA GLN A 78 18.12 0.00 21.87
C GLN A 78 16.74 0.67 21.83
N ASP A 79 16.75 2.00 21.92
CA ASP A 79 15.55 2.81 21.77
C ASP A 79 15.15 2.96 20.30
N PHE A 80 13.86 3.23 20.09
CA PHE A 80 13.34 3.67 18.80
C PHE A 80 13.93 5.04 18.44
N ILE A 81 14.39 5.19 17.20
CA ILE A 81 15.00 6.44 16.73
C ILE A 81 14.00 7.15 15.81
N ARG A 82 13.55 8.35 16.19
CA ARG A 82 12.66 9.16 15.36
C ARG A 82 13.32 9.46 14.00
N ILE A 83 12.58 9.29 12.91
CA ILE A 83 13.08 9.61 11.57
C ILE A 83 13.32 11.13 11.48
N PRO A 84 14.50 11.59 11.06
CA PRO A 84 14.79 13.01 10.94
C PRO A 84 13.98 13.63 9.80
N ALA A 85 13.49 14.85 10.05
CA ALA A 85 12.85 15.68 9.01
C ALA A 85 13.89 16.33 8.07
N ASP A 86 15.13 16.50 8.54
CA ASP A 86 16.22 17.03 7.73
C ASP A 86 16.64 15.98 6.66
N PRO A 87 16.64 16.34 5.36
CA PRO A 87 17.00 15.41 4.30
C PRO A 87 18.43 14.85 4.42
N GLY A 88 19.39 15.65 4.87
CA GLY A 88 20.79 15.21 5.02
C GLY A 88 20.92 14.15 6.11
N ALA A 89 20.34 14.41 7.28
CA ALA A 89 20.29 13.46 8.38
C ALA A 89 19.53 12.17 8.02
N LEU A 90 18.47 12.26 7.19
CA LEU A 90 17.77 11.08 6.68
C LEU A 90 18.66 10.23 5.78
N VAL A 91 19.42 10.86 4.87
CA VAL A 91 20.41 10.17 4.03
C VAL A 91 21.45 9.46 4.91
N GLU A 92 22.00 10.12 5.92
CA GLU A 92 22.97 9.52 6.85
C GLU A 92 22.38 8.33 7.61
N MET A 93 21.14 8.43 8.09
CA MET A 93 20.44 7.33 8.77
C MET A 93 20.25 6.11 7.86
N ILE A 94 19.88 6.33 6.59
CA ILE A 94 19.69 5.26 5.62
C ILE A 94 21.02 4.62 5.26
N ASP A 95 22.06 5.42 4.99
CA ASP A 95 23.40 4.92 4.64
C ASP A 95 24.01 4.08 5.77
N ALA A 96 23.78 4.47 7.02
CA ALA A 96 24.17 3.70 8.20
C ALA A 96 23.41 2.35 8.31
N SER A 97 22.30 2.19 7.61
CA SER A 97 21.49 0.96 7.59
C SER A 97 21.87 -0.01 6.46
N PHE A 98 22.89 0.33 5.64
CA PHE A 98 23.35 -0.54 4.56
C PHE A 98 24.19 -1.71 5.08
N ASP A 99 23.78 -2.93 4.74
CA ASP A 99 24.52 -4.17 4.97
C ASP A 99 25.60 -4.35 3.89
N ARG A 100 26.77 -3.79 4.14
CA ARG A 100 27.94 -3.89 3.26
C ARG A 100 28.68 -5.23 3.38
N SER A 101 28.29 -6.08 4.34
CA SER A 101 28.97 -7.37 4.57
C SER A 101 28.59 -8.44 3.55
N SER A 102 27.46 -8.27 2.86
CA SER A 102 26.86 -9.26 1.97
C SER A 102 27.33 -9.20 0.50
N GLY A 103 28.39 -8.45 0.19
CA GLY A 103 28.88 -8.26 -1.20
C GLY A 103 28.00 -7.37 -2.07
N TYR A 104 26.91 -6.81 -1.50
CA TYR A 104 26.02 -5.85 -2.14
C TYR A 104 26.14 -4.50 -1.43
N PRO A 105 26.86 -3.51 -1.99
CA PRO A 105 27.27 -2.32 -1.25
C PRO A 105 26.09 -1.41 -0.83
N ASN A 106 24.96 -1.50 -1.52
CA ASN A 106 23.77 -0.68 -1.29
C ASN A 106 22.58 -1.49 -0.75
N ARG A 107 22.82 -2.70 -0.21
CA ARG A 107 21.75 -3.51 0.36
C ARG A 107 21.25 -2.84 1.64
N THR A 108 19.99 -2.41 1.66
CA THR A 108 19.32 -1.90 2.86
C THR A 108 18.24 -2.86 3.32
N LEU A 109 18.18 -3.09 4.62
CA LEU A 109 17.02 -3.64 5.32
C LEU A 109 16.65 -2.64 6.40
N LEU A 110 15.52 -1.95 6.23
CA LEU A 110 15.06 -0.91 7.13
C LEU A 110 13.61 -1.17 7.51
N SER A 111 13.31 -1.19 8.81
CA SER A 111 11.95 -1.27 9.34
C SER A 111 11.62 0.02 10.08
N LEU A 112 10.54 0.65 9.63
CA LEU A 112 10.01 1.89 10.18
C LEU A 112 8.63 1.63 10.76
N PHE A 113 8.33 2.23 11.90
CA PHE A 113 7.10 2.03 12.64
C PHE A 113 6.45 3.38 12.88
N LEU A 114 5.15 3.46 12.62
CA LEU A 114 4.32 4.63 12.93
C LEU A 114 3.67 4.42 14.29
N TYR A 115 3.92 5.33 15.23
CA TYR A 115 3.29 5.32 16.54
C TYR A 115 2.54 6.64 16.77
N ASP A 116 1.56 6.60 17.69
CA ASP A 116 1.22 7.80 18.45
C ASP A 116 2.38 8.09 19.44
N ASP A 117 2.30 9.12 20.27
CA ASP A 117 3.39 9.46 21.19
C ASP A 117 3.79 8.30 22.16
N SER A 118 3.06 7.18 22.19
CA SER A 118 3.39 5.96 22.94
C SER A 118 3.79 4.78 22.02
N PRO A 119 5.01 4.21 22.15
CA PRO A 119 5.49 3.12 21.30
C PRO A 119 4.91 1.73 21.64
N GLU A 120 3.72 1.64 22.25
CA GLU A 120 3.13 0.35 22.67
C GLU A 120 2.58 -0.47 21.50
N GLN A 121 1.97 0.18 20.51
CA GLN A 121 1.40 -0.48 19.34
C GLN A 121 1.54 0.38 18.09
N SER A 122 2.29 -0.13 17.10
CA SER A 122 2.48 0.59 15.83
C SER A 122 1.21 0.56 15.00
N GLN A 123 0.81 1.70 14.43
CA GLN A 123 -0.33 1.87 13.53
C GLN A 123 -0.01 1.45 12.08
N ALA A 124 1.27 1.51 11.71
CA ALA A 124 1.77 1.01 10.45
C ALA A 124 3.23 0.58 10.59
N GLU A 125 3.63 -0.41 9.79
CA GLU A 125 5.01 -0.87 9.66
C GLU A 125 5.42 -0.77 8.19
N LEU A 126 6.47 -0.03 7.90
CA LEU A 126 7.09 0.04 6.58
C LEU A 126 8.42 -0.71 6.61
N SER A 127 8.46 -1.86 5.94
CA SER A 127 9.69 -2.63 5.71
C SER A 127 10.24 -2.31 4.32
N ILE A 128 11.54 -2.03 4.24
CA ILE A 128 12.24 -1.65 3.01
C ILE A 128 13.39 -2.62 2.79
N GLY A 129 13.36 -3.35 1.69
CA GLY A 129 14.39 -4.26 1.24
C GLY A 129 14.86 -3.89 -0.16
N VAL A 130 15.90 -3.07 -0.27
CA VAL A 130 16.42 -2.56 -1.55
C VAL A 130 17.91 -2.90 -1.67
N GLY A 131 18.41 -3.05 -2.90
CA GLY A 131 19.82 -3.26 -3.18
C GLY A 131 20.31 -4.71 -3.03
N SER A 132 19.40 -5.69 -3.04
CA SER A 132 19.75 -7.13 -2.97
C SER A 132 20.34 -7.71 -4.27
N GLY A 133 20.50 -6.87 -5.30
CA GLY A 133 21.04 -7.25 -6.61
C GLY A 133 20.03 -7.90 -7.57
N SER A 134 19.01 -8.61 -7.05
CA SER A 134 18.03 -9.32 -7.89
C SER A 134 16.59 -8.80 -7.74
N THR A 135 16.17 -8.45 -6.53
CA THR A 135 14.80 -8.02 -6.25
C THR A 135 14.78 -6.97 -5.16
N ASN A 136 14.03 -5.91 -5.41
CA ASN A 136 13.73 -4.90 -4.42
C ASN A 136 12.27 -5.00 -4.02
N ASN A 137 11.99 -4.69 -2.75
CA ASN A 137 10.64 -4.60 -2.27
C ASN A 137 10.49 -3.55 -1.17
N ILE A 138 9.27 -3.06 -1.05
CA ILE A 138 8.78 -2.45 0.18
C ILE A 138 7.47 -3.14 0.57
N SER A 139 7.22 -3.22 1.86
CA SER A 139 5.99 -3.75 2.43
C SER A 139 5.48 -2.77 3.47
N LEU A 140 4.26 -2.27 3.26
CA LEU A 140 3.54 -1.47 4.22
C LEU A 140 2.46 -2.33 4.85
N ARG A 141 2.61 -2.68 6.12
CA ARG A 141 1.58 -3.35 6.91
C ARG A 141 0.76 -2.31 7.66
N LEU A 142 -0.55 -2.50 7.66
CA LEU A 142 -1.51 -1.61 8.29
C LEU A 142 -2.18 -2.32 9.47
N THR A 143 -2.52 -1.56 10.52
CA THR A 143 -3.40 -2.07 11.57
C THR A 143 -4.86 -1.99 11.15
N ASP A 144 -5.71 -2.70 11.89
CA ASP A 144 -7.15 -2.69 11.71
C ASP A 144 -7.76 -1.28 11.78
N ASP A 145 -7.20 -0.44 12.64
CA ASP A 145 -7.68 0.91 12.92
C ASP A 145 -7.10 1.97 11.97
N PHE A 146 -6.27 1.55 11.00
CA PHE A 146 -5.71 2.47 10.02
C PHE A 146 -6.83 3.18 9.22
N PRO A 147 -6.85 4.52 9.13
CA PRO A 147 -7.90 5.27 8.45
C PRO A 147 -7.74 5.18 6.93
N LEU A 148 -8.20 4.06 6.36
CA LEU A 148 -8.13 3.81 4.91
C LEU A 148 -9.19 4.61 4.14
N GLY A 149 -10.32 4.93 4.77
CA GLY A 149 -11.44 5.64 4.16
C GLY A 149 -12.33 4.73 3.33
N SER A 150 -12.36 4.91 2.02
CA SER A 150 -13.21 4.18 1.08
C SER A 150 -12.38 3.42 0.05
N PRO A 151 -12.96 2.55 -0.81
CA PRO A 151 -12.24 1.94 -1.93
C PRO A 151 -11.50 2.95 -2.82
N ALA A 152 -12.11 4.10 -3.13
CA ALA A 152 -11.45 5.18 -3.84
C ALA A 152 -10.32 5.79 -2.99
N GLY A 153 -10.54 6.05 -1.70
CA GLY A 153 -9.49 6.55 -0.78
C GLY A 153 -8.27 5.63 -0.70
N ALA A 154 -8.52 4.33 -0.60
CA ALA A 154 -7.52 3.27 -0.63
C ALA A 154 -6.76 3.23 -1.96
N ALA A 155 -7.48 3.33 -3.08
CA ALA A 155 -6.88 3.38 -4.41
C ALA A 155 -6.01 4.63 -4.59
N ARG A 156 -6.41 5.81 -4.09
CA ARG A 156 -5.55 7.01 -4.11
C ARG A 156 -4.26 6.78 -3.34
N LEU A 157 -4.36 6.25 -2.12
CA LEU A 157 -3.17 5.93 -1.33
C LEU A 157 -2.26 4.94 -2.06
N PHE A 158 -2.84 3.89 -2.64
CA PHE A 158 -2.09 2.87 -3.39
C PHE A 158 -1.38 3.46 -4.62
N VAL A 159 -2.08 4.28 -5.42
CA VAL A 159 -1.50 4.96 -6.59
C VAL A 159 -0.40 5.94 -6.18
N ASP A 160 -0.57 6.66 -5.06
CA ASP A 160 0.48 7.54 -4.52
C ASP A 160 1.76 6.74 -4.19
N LEU A 161 1.63 5.57 -3.56
CA LEU A 161 2.78 4.69 -3.29
C LEU A 161 3.40 4.12 -4.58
N VAL A 162 2.58 3.70 -5.53
CA VAL A 162 3.03 3.23 -6.86
C VAL A 162 3.83 4.33 -7.55
N ARG A 163 3.37 5.58 -7.51
CA ARG A 163 4.08 6.72 -8.09
C ARG A 163 5.39 7.03 -7.37
N ILE A 164 5.42 6.97 -6.03
CA ILE A 164 6.63 7.21 -5.24
C ILE A 164 7.71 6.17 -5.53
N TRP A 165 7.34 4.89 -5.66
CA TRP A 165 8.31 3.79 -5.75
C TRP A 165 8.57 3.28 -7.17
N GLN A 166 7.64 3.53 -8.08
CA GLN A 166 7.63 3.07 -9.47
C GLN A 166 7.93 1.57 -9.57
N PRO A 167 7.11 0.71 -8.94
CA PRO A 167 7.36 -0.72 -8.92
C PRO A 167 6.99 -1.37 -10.26
N ASP A 168 7.53 -2.56 -10.51
CA ASP A 168 7.07 -3.42 -11.61
C ASP A 168 5.71 -4.04 -11.27
N LEU A 169 5.51 -4.35 -9.99
CA LEU A 169 4.29 -4.91 -9.44
C LEU A 169 4.00 -4.32 -8.06
N ALA A 170 2.74 -3.97 -7.80
CA ALA A 170 2.26 -3.73 -6.44
C ALA A 170 0.95 -4.45 -6.18
N VAL A 171 0.70 -4.88 -4.94
CA VAL A 171 -0.55 -5.54 -4.54
C VAL A 171 -0.95 -5.11 -3.13
N PHE A 172 -2.21 -4.69 -2.98
CA PHE A 172 -2.88 -4.55 -1.69
C PHE A 172 -3.73 -5.79 -1.40
N GLN A 173 -3.42 -6.48 -0.30
CA GLN A 173 -4.06 -7.75 0.06
C GLN A 173 -3.93 -8.04 1.56
N THR A 174 -4.62 -9.07 2.02
CA THR A 174 -4.56 -9.57 3.40
C THR A 174 -3.86 -10.92 3.45
N MET A 175 -3.29 -11.26 4.60
CA MET A 175 -2.72 -12.59 4.84
C MET A 175 -3.79 -13.69 4.75
N SER A 176 -5.05 -13.37 5.05
CA SER A 176 -6.17 -14.30 4.92
C SER A 176 -6.48 -14.60 3.44
N ALA A 177 -6.55 -13.57 2.58
CA ALA A 177 -6.67 -13.73 1.13
C ALA A 177 -5.49 -14.51 0.51
N ILE A 178 -4.24 -14.21 0.92
CA ILE A 178 -3.04 -14.97 0.49
C ILE A 178 -3.18 -16.45 0.84
N LYS A 179 -3.58 -16.76 2.09
CA LYS A 179 -3.74 -18.15 2.52
C LYS A 179 -4.83 -18.88 1.75
N ALA A 180 -5.91 -18.19 1.39
CA ALA A 180 -7.03 -18.76 0.64
C ALA A 180 -6.66 -19.15 -0.81
N THR A 181 -5.63 -18.52 -1.37
CA THR A 181 -5.10 -18.81 -2.72
C THR A 181 -3.80 -19.62 -2.71
N MET A 182 -3.21 -19.84 -1.54
CA MET A 182 -1.95 -20.58 -1.38
C MET A 182 -2.07 -22.02 -1.92
N GLY A 183 -1.08 -22.43 -2.72
CA GLY A 183 -1.04 -23.77 -3.33
C GLY A 183 -1.86 -23.92 -4.62
N LYS A 184 -2.61 -22.89 -5.04
CA LYS A 184 -3.38 -22.89 -6.30
C LYS A 184 -2.63 -22.30 -7.51
N GLY A 185 -1.36 -21.93 -7.32
CA GLY A 185 -0.53 -21.25 -8.33
C GLY A 185 -0.28 -19.78 -7.99
N HIS A 186 0.26 -19.03 -8.95
CA HIS A 186 0.53 -17.60 -8.81
C HIS A 186 -0.05 -16.83 -9.99
N VAL A 187 -0.81 -15.78 -9.67
CA VAL A 187 -1.34 -14.77 -10.60
C VAL A 187 -0.81 -13.41 -10.16
N ASN A 188 -0.50 -12.53 -11.11
CA ASN A 188 0.22 -11.29 -10.82
C ASN A 188 -0.65 -10.26 -10.07
N HIS A 189 -1.96 -10.22 -10.34
CA HIS A 189 -2.84 -9.13 -9.89
C HIS A 189 -4.08 -9.56 -9.10
N ALA A 190 -4.11 -10.76 -8.51
CA ALA A 190 -5.16 -11.10 -7.55
C ALA A 190 -4.89 -10.45 -6.18
N GLY A 191 -5.64 -9.41 -5.89
CA GLY A 191 -5.70 -8.69 -4.62
C GLY A 191 -6.87 -7.73 -4.63
N TYR A 192 -7.04 -6.93 -3.56
CA TYR A 192 -8.06 -5.88 -3.55
C TYR A 192 -7.71 -4.77 -4.55
N LEU A 193 -6.41 -4.42 -4.60
CA LEU A 193 -5.80 -3.56 -5.60
C LEU A 193 -4.52 -4.21 -6.09
N ALA A 194 -4.22 -4.01 -7.37
CA ALA A 194 -2.91 -4.34 -7.93
C ALA A 194 -2.48 -3.29 -8.96
N TRP A 195 -1.18 -3.09 -9.09
CA TRP A 195 -0.57 -2.34 -10.17
C TRP A 195 0.35 -3.27 -10.93
N VAL A 196 0.23 -3.28 -12.25
CA VAL A 196 1.11 -4.05 -13.14
C VAL A 196 1.75 -3.11 -14.16
N SER A 197 3.08 -3.10 -14.20
CA SER A 197 3.84 -2.35 -15.18
C SER A 197 3.75 -2.99 -16.56
N ALA A 198 3.34 -2.19 -17.56
CA ALA A 198 3.33 -2.59 -18.96
C ALA A 198 4.74 -2.89 -19.48
N THR A 199 5.77 -2.21 -18.95
CA THR A 199 7.16 -2.40 -19.38
C THR A 199 7.76 -3.70 -18.83
N ALA A 200 7.27 -4.19 -17.69
CA ALA A 200 7.81 -5.38 -17.03
C ALA A 200 7.02 -6.66 -17.37
N TYR A 201 5.70 -6.58 -17.49
CA TYR A 201 4.84 -7.76 -17.64
C TYR A 201 3.94 -7.72 -18.88
N GLY A 202 3.73 -6.54 -19.49
CA GLY A 202 2.76 -6.38 -20.56
C GLY A 202 1.31 -6.46 -20.05
N PRO A 203 0.33 -6.55 -20.96
CA PRO A 203 -1.07 -6.68 -20.59
C PRO A 203 -1.36 -8.08 -20.01
N GLU A 204 -2.06 -8.12 -18.89
CA GLU A 204 -2.55 -9.36 -18.26
C GLU A 204 -4.01 -9.65 -18.67
N PRO A 205 -4.47 -10.91 -18.63
CA PRO A 205 -5.88 -11.25 -18.85
C PRO A 205 -6.80 -10.52 -17.87
N GLU A 206 -7.88 -9.96 -18.39
CA GLU A 206 -8.90 -9.26 -17.62
C GLU A 206 -10.12 -10.16 -17.36
N THR A 207 -10.81 -9.93 -16.26
CA THR A 207 -12.06 -10.64 -15.91
C THR A 207 -13.18 -9.69 -15.53
N ASP A 208 -14.43 -10.17 -15.56
CA ASP A 208 -15.58 -9.37 -15.12
C ASP A 208 -15.57 -9.08 -13.60
N ARG A 209 -14.70 -9.74 -12.83
CA ARG A 209 -14.56 -9.56 -11.37
C ARG A 209 -13.65 -8.42 -10.97
N GLU A 210 -13.07 -7.72 -11.93
CA GLU A 210 -12.20 -6.58 -11.69
C GLU A 210 -12.62 -5.36 -12.50
N ILE A 211 -12.09 -4.22 -12.08
CA ILE A 211 -12.13 -2.96 -12.79
C ILE A 211 -10.69 -2.65 -13.16
N VAL A 212 -10.43 -2.44 -14.45
CA VAL A 212 -9.10 -2.14 -14.96
C VAL A 212 -9.04 -0.66 -15.30
N LEU A 213 -8.12 0.06 -14.66
CA LEU A 213 -7.93 1.49 -14.84
C LEU A 213 -6.54 1.75 -15.44
N PRO A 214 -6.42 2.04 -16.75
CA PRO A 214 -5.14 2.42 -17.35
C PRO A 214 -4.58 3.68 -16.70
N HIS A 215 -3.28 3.69 -16.39
CA HIS A 215 -2.63 4.83 -15.78
C HIS A 215 -1.14 4.86 -16.11
N GLY A 216 -0.69 5.79 -16.97
CA GLY A 216 0.71 5.83 -17.38
C GLY A 216 1.13 4.58 -18.15
N GLU A 217 2.29 4.03 -17.80
CA GLU A 217 2.86 2.81 -18.39
C GLU A 217 2.43 1.54 -17.65
N GLY A 218 1.16 1.45 -17.25
CA GLY A 218 0.62 0.29 -16.58
C GLY A 218 -0.88 0.40 -16.28
N TRP A 219 -1.36 -0.51 -15.46
CA TRP A 219 -2.77 -0.61 -15.09
C TRP A 219 -2.94 -0.78 -13.60
N VAL A 220 -3.97 -0.12 -13.06
CA VAL A 220 -4.49 -0.37 -11.72
C VAL A 220 -5.67 -1.33 -11.86
N TYR A 221 -5.52 -2.53 -11.31
CA TYR A 221 -6.58 -3.54 -11.21
C TYR A 221 -7.24 -3.42 -9.85
N VAL A 222 -8.57 -3.41 -9.82
CA VAL A 222 -9.36 -3.30 -8.59
C VAL A 222 -10.36 -4.44 -8.54
N ALA A 223 -10.30 -5.28 -7.50
CA ALA A 223 -11.33 -6.29 -7.30
C ALA A 223 -12.68 -5.62 -7.08
N ARG A 224 -13.74 -6.11 -7.73
CA ARG A 224 -15.12 -5.63 -7.53
C ARG A 224 -15.71 -6.03 -6.19
N GLU A 225 -15.10 -6.99 -5.49
CA GLU A 225 -15.57 -7.47 -4.19
C GLU A 225 -14.39 -7.53 -3.21
N TRP A 226 -14.46 -6.72 -2.16
CA TRP A 226 -13.41 -6.61 -1.15
C TRP A 226 -13.70 -7.53 0.03
N THR A 227 -13.71 -8.82 -0.26
CA THR A 227 -13.81 -9.93 0.69
C THR A 227 -12.76 -10.99 0.34
N ASP A 228 -12.41 -11.87 1.28
CA ASP A 228 -11.49 -12.97 0.97
C ASP A 228 -12.08 -13.90 -0.12
N GLN A 229 -13.40 -14.16 -0.09
CA GLN A 229 -14.09 -14.96 -1.11
C GLN A 229 -14.06 -14.27 -2.49
N GLY A 230 -14.24 -12.94 -2.52
CA GLY A 230 -14.15 -12.14 -3.73
C GLY A 230 -12.78 -12.25 -4.39
N VAL A 231 -11.70 -12.14 -3.60
CA VAL A 231 -10.32 -12.31 -4.08
C VAL A 231 -10.05 -13.75 -4.54
N VAL A 232 -10.57 -14.76 -3.85
CA VAL A 232 -10.45 -16.17 -4.28
C VAL A 232 -11.15 -16.40 -5.62
N ALA A 233 -12.35 -15.86 -5.80
CA ALA A 233 -13.09 -16.00 -7.04
C ALA A 233 -12.40 -15.27 -8.21
N LEU A 234 -11.86 -14.06 -7.95
CA LEU A 234 -11.01 -13.35 -8.91
C LEU A 234 -9.80 -14.20 -9.31
N PHE A 235 -9.09 -14.77 -8.33
CA PHE A 235 -7.94 -15.64 -8.59
C PHE A 235 -8.31 -16.82 -9.50
N GLU A 236 -9.42 -17.49 -9.24
CA GLU A 236 -9.86 -18.66 -10.02
C GLU A 236 -10.26 -18.28 -11.46
N ASP A 237 -10.89 -17.12 -11.65
CA ASP A 237 -11.23 -16.61 -12.98
C ASP A 237 -9.98 -16.21 -13.77
N LEU A 238 -9.00 -15.58 -13.11
CA LEU A 238 -7.70 -15.25 -13.71
C LEU A 238 -6.93 -16.49 -14.14
N VAL A 239 -6.85 -17.51 -13.28
CA VAL A 239 -6.24 -18.80 -13.62
C VAL A 239 -6.95 -19.44 -14.83
N ARG A 240 -8.29 -19.41 -14.86
CA ARG A 240 -9.06 -19.96 -16.00
C ARG A 240 -8.81 -19.16 -17.29
N GLY A 241 -8.60 -17.86 -17.18
CA GLY A 241 -8.21 -16.97 -18.27
C GLY A 241 -6.76 -17.12 -18.73
N GLY A 242 -5.98 -17.99 -18.08
CA GLY A 242 -4.58 -18.23 -18.42
C GLY A 242 -3.63 -17.16 -17.86
N ALA A 243 -4.07 -16.35 -16.89
CA ALA A 243 -3.18 -15.48 -16.12
C ALA A 243 -2.31 -16.38 -15.22
N HIS A 244 -1.24 -16.90 -15.79
CA HIS A 244 -0.20 -17.59 -15.05
C HIS A 244 1.04 -16.72 -15.07
N ARG A 245 1.78 -16.70 -13.96
CA ARG A 245 3.04 -15.99 -13.86
C ARG A 245 3.94 -16.31 -15.06
N VAL A 246 4.04 -15.39 -16.00
CA VAL A 246 5.14 -15.39 -16.96
C VAL A 246 6.33 -14.83 -16.19
N ASN A 247 7.38 -15.61 -16.01
CA ASN A 247 8.68 -15.17 -15.49
C ASN A 247 9.37 -14.22 -16.49
N ALA A 248 8.64 -13.24 -17.04
CA ALA A 248 9.13 -12.25 -17.99
C ALA A 248 9.71 -11.01 -17.31
N ARG A 249 9.74 -10.96 -15.96
CA ARG A 249 10.31 -9.81 -15.26
C ARG A 249 11.79 -9.67 -15.65
N PRO A 250 12.23 -8.48 -16.07
CA PRO A 250 13.64 -8.26 -16.39
C PRO A 250 14.51 -8.40 -15.13
N ASP A 251 15.81 -8.67 -15.34
CA ASP A 251 16.79 -8.71 -14.24
C ASP A 251 17.07 -7.31 -13.68
N VAL A 252 17.03 -6.30 -14.56
CA VAL A 252 17.24 -4.89 -14.24
C VAL A 252 15.95 -4.12 -14.55
N GLN A 253 15.54 -3.27 -13.62
CA GLN A 253 14.33 -2.48 -13.81
C GLN A 253 14.56 -1.33 -14.79
N ASN A 254 13.61 -1.12 -15.71
CA ASN A 254 13.38 0.19 -16.29
C ASN A 254 12.16 0.81 -15.58
N PRO A 255 12.32 1.78 -14.67
CA PRO A 255 11.21 2.29 -13.86
C PRO A 255 10.08 2.83 -14.74
N PRO A 256 8.82 2.40 -14.52
CA PRO A 256 7.70 2.89 -15.31
C PRO A 256 7.44 4.37 -15.04
N HIS A 257 6.98 5.09 -16.06
CA HIS A 257 6.42 6.42 -15.91
C HIS A 257 4.99 6.34 -15.38
N VAL A 258 4.79 6.85 -14.16
CA VAL A 258 3.49 6.99 -13.53
C VAL A 258 3.16 8.49 -13.47
N PRO A 259 2.13 8.97 -14.19
CA PRO A 259 1.84 10.39 -14.30
C PRO A 259 1.32 10.96 -12.97
N GLU A 260 1.37 12.28 -12.84
CA GLU A 260 0.70 13.01 -11.76
C GLU A 260 -0.83 12.82 -11.82
N GLY A 261 -1.49 12.90 -10.67
CA GLY A 261 -2.93 12.71 -10.54
C GLY A 261 -3.35 11.25 -10.41
N TYR A 262 -4.60 10.95 -10.76
CA TYR A 262 -5.23 9.65 -10.53
C TYR A 262 -5.84 9.10 -11.83
N PRO A 263 -5.95 7.76 -11.98
CA PRO A 263 -6.64 7.18 -13.13
C PRO A 263 -8.08 7.65 -13.25
N ALA A 264 -8.57 7.80 -14.49
CA ALA A 264 -9.97 8.07 -14.75
C ALA A 264 -10.85 6.93 -14.18
N GLY A 265 -11.98 7.28 -13.56
CA GLY A 265 -12.88 6.30 -12.93
C GLY A 265 -12.47 5.86 -11.52
N LEU A 266 -11.35 6.34 -10.96
CA LEU A 266 -10.96 6.03 -9.58
C LEU A 266 -12.04 6.49 -8.57
N GLU A 267 -12.69 7.62 -8.83
CA GLU A 267 -13.76 8.16 -7.97
C GLU A 267 -15.03 7.30 -7.99
N ASP A 268 -15.26 6.53 -9.06
CA ASP A 268 -16.40 5.64 -9.17
C ASP A 268 -16.25 4.37 -8.32
N LEU A 269 -15.04 4.08 -7.80
CA LEU A 269 -14.77 2.85 -7.07
C LEU A 269 -15.64 2.69 -5.83
N ASP A 270 -15.99 3.77 -5.14
CA ASP A 270 -16.86 3.72 -3.95
C ASP A 270 -18.26 3.17 -4.26
N ARG A 271 -18.71 3.31 -5.51
CA ARG A 271 -19.98 2.78 -6.02
C ARG A 271 -19.81 1.42 -6.72
N LEU A 272 -18.67 1.18 -7.35
CA LEU A 272 -18.45 0.02 -8.21
C LEU A 272 -17.85 -1.19 -7.48
N VAL A 273 -17.21 -0.95 -6.34
CA VAL A 273 -16.69 -1.98 -5.45
C VAL A 273 -17.79 -2.32 -4.44
N SER A 274 -18.03 -3.61 -4.24
CA SER A 274 -18.75 -4.15 -3.09
C SER A 274 -17.75 -4.38 -1.96
N TRP A 275 -18.02 -3.80 -0.80
CA TRP A 275 -17.15 -3.78 0.37
C TRP A 275 -18.00 -3.71 1.63
N GLY A 276 -17.41 -3.91 2.80
CA GLY A 276 -18.14 -4.12 4.05
C GLY A 276 -19.34 -3.19 4.23
N GLU A 277 -20.57 -3.75 4.24
CA GLU A 277 -21.72 -2.98 4.74
C GLU A 277 -21.59 -2.86 6.26
N PRO A 278 -21.69 -1.65 6.84
CA PRO A 278 -21.86 -1.51 8.28
C PRO A 278 -23.29 -1.97 8.63
N GLY A 279 -23.51 -3.26 8.91
CA GLY A 279 -24.88 -3.72 9.16
C GLY A 279 -25.17 -5.15 9.61
N SER A 280 -24.25 -6.10 9.56
CA SER A 280 -24.51 -7.46 10.07
C SER A 280 -23.84 -7.67 11.42
N SER A 281 -24.57 -7.33 12.49
CA SER A 281 -24.31 -7.90 13.82
C SER A 281 -24.24 -9.43 13.70
N PRO A 282 -23.33 -10.11 14.45
CA PRO A 282 -23.38 -11.55 14.55
C PRO A 282 -24.76 -11.98 15.08
N PRO A 283 -25.36 -13.08 14.59
CA PRO A 283 -26.51 -13.66 15.26
C PRO A 283 -26.11 -14.05 16.70
N ASP A 284 -26.96 -13.69 17.65
CA ASP A 284 -26.87 -14.04 19.08
C ASP A 284 -26.68 -15.57 19.31
#